data_AF-A0A970EXM1-F1
#
_entry.id   AF-A0A970EXM1-F1
#
_cell.length_a   1.000
_cell.length_b   1.000
_cell.length_c   1.000
_cell.angle_alpha   90.00
_cell.angle_beta   90.00
_cell.angle_gamma   90.00
#
_symmetry.space_group_name_H-M   'P 1'
#
loop_
_entity.id
_entity.type
_entity.pdbx_description
1 polymer ?
#
loop_
_entity_poly.entity_id
_entity_poly.type
_entity_poly.pdbx_seq_one_letter_code
_entity_poly.pdbx_strand_id
1 'polypeptide(L)'
;MIFSIILWASIIWTAPLICYMLVNETKFKKNIVIGVTLPYEAREDEQVQRILERFKKQQISICIILIVIAVPCLFVRGMTVSFTLWCTWVDLLIILPNIPYVLCNRTLKKLKLEKGWKREESKGIWIDTEVIPPNRWLTPWVFLPAVLLCLLPLIWDRSFWPLYVTFAACPALFWLCYRYLYRNKSETVDRNVELSRVLTQVRRYNWGKMWLVCAYSFSALGIGTFFTRNYPVWNIILIISFGFVVSVAAIRIEMNTRKVQERLTAQSGKDWYVDDDDKWIGG
;
A
#
# COMPACT_ATOMS: atom_id res chain seq x y z
N MET A 1 -6.82 -29.88 16.89
CA MET A 1 -8.16 -29.36 16.51
C MET A 1 -8.26 -27.87 16.84
N ILE A 2 -8.09 -27.45 18.09
CA ILE A 2 -8.06 -26.02 18.47
C ILE A 2 -7.02 -25.23 17.66
N PHE A 3 -5.81 -25.75 17.50
CA PHE A 3 -4.76 -25.13 16.68
C PHE A 3 -5.21 -24.90 15.22
N SER A 4 -5.74 -25.92 14.54
CA SER A 4 -6.22 -25.82 13.16
C SER A 4 -7.35 -24.79 13.03
N ILE A 5 -8.29 -24.78 13.98
CA ILE A 5 -9.38 -23.80 14.01
C ILE A 5 -8.83 -22.38 14.13
N ILE A 6 -7.91 -22.12 15.08
CA ILE A 6 -7.29 -20.79 15.26
C ILE A 6 -6.54 -20.38 13.99
N LEU A 7 -5.74 -21.28 13.43
CA LEU A 7 -4.91 -21.04 12.26
C LEU A 7 -5.76 -20.63 11.04
N TRP A 8 -6.80 -21.40 10.72
CA TRP A 8 -7.68 -21.12 9.59
C TRP A 8 -8.64 -19.95 9.85
N ALA A 9 -9.20 -19.82 11.05
CA ALA A 9 -10.06 -18.70 11.41
C ALA A 9 -9.32 -17.35 11.32
N SER A 10 -8.00 -17.34 11.58
CA SER A 10 -7.19 -16.13 11.48
C SER A 10 -7.09 -15.55 10.07
N ILE A 11 -7.30 -16.36 9.01
CA ILE A 11 -7.05 -15.94 7.62
C ILE A 11 -8.21 -16.21 6.67
N ILE A 12 -9.18 -17.08 6.98
CA ILE A 12 -10.26 -17.42 6.04
C ILE A 12 -11.07 -16.19 5.56
N TRP A 13 -11.15 -15.16 6.40
CA TRP A 13 -11.83 -13.90 6.10
C TRP A 13 -11.04 -13.00 5.12
N THR A 14 -9.77 -13.28 4.83
CA THR A 14 -9.00 -12.51 3.85
C THR A 14 -9.44 -12.80 2.41
N ALA A 15 -10.01 -13.98 2.13
CA ALA A 15 -10.59 -14.31 0.81
C ALA A 15 -11.68 -13.32 0.38
N PRO A 16 -12.75 -13.09 1.17
CA PRO A 16 -13.74 -12.09 0.81
C PRO A 16 -13.17 -10.67 0.81
N LEU A 17 -12.20 -10.35 1.67
CA LEU A 17 -11.55 -9.04 1.67
C LEU A 17 -10.81 -8.77 0.33
N ILE A 18 -9.95 -9.68 -0.12
CA ILE A 18 -9.18 -9.53 -1.36
C ILE A 18 -10.12 -9.46 -2.56
N CYS A 19 -11.10 -10.36 -2.65
CA CYS A 19 -12.08 -10.33 -3.74
C CYS A 19 -12.89 -9.02 -3.74
N TYR A 20 -13.28 -8.51 -2.57
CA TYR A 20 -13.96 -7.21 -2.45
C TYR A 20 -13.06 -6.05 -2.90
N MET A 21 -11.79 -6.04 -2.50
CA MET A 21 -10.84 -5.01 -2.92
C MET A 21 -10.68 -4.98 -4.44
N LEU A 22 -10.54 -6.16 -5.08
CA LEU A 22 -10.43 -6.26 -6.53
C LEU A 22 -11.73 -5.88 -7.25
N VAL A 23 -12.89 -6.25 -6.71
CA VAL A 23 -14.20 -5.80 -7.23
C VAL A 23 -14.36 -4.28 -7.09
N ASN A 24 -13.80 -3.67 -6.05
CA ASN A 24 -13.84 -2.22 -5.90
C ASN A 24 -13.04 -1.47 -6.99
N GLU A 25 -12.07 -2.13 -7.64
CA GLU A 25 -11.38 -1.60 -8.82
C GLU A 25 -12.24 -1.58 -10.10
N THR A 26 -13.47 -2.14 -10.08
CA THR A 26 -14.44 -1.92 -11.16
C THR A 26 -15.08 -0.53 -11.12
N LYS A 27 -14.89 0.22 -10.03
CA LYS A 27 -15.41 1.59 -9.93
C LYS A 27 -14.40 2.52 -10.60
N PHE A 28 -14.89 3.38 -11.49
CA PHE A 28 -14.05 4.38 -12.13
C PHE A 28 -13.48 5.36 -11.11
N LYS A 29 -12.15 5.36 -10.95
CA LYS A 29 -11.41 6.31 -10.12
C LYS A 29 -10.47 7.08 -11.04
N LYS A 30 -10.71 8.39 -11.23
CA LYS A 30 -9.91 9.22 -12.15
C LYS A 30 -9.78 8.60 -13.55
N ASN A 31 -10.89 8.07 -14.09
CA ASN A 31 -10.95 7.40 -15.40
C ASN A 31 -10.23 6.04 -15.50
N ILE A 32 -9.70 5.52 -14.39
CA ILE A 32 -9.08 4.19 -14.33
C ILE A 32 -10.09 3.16 -13.84
N VAL A 33 -10.13 2.01 -14.49
CA VAL A 33 -10.90 0.82 -14.08
C VAL A 33 -10.06 -0.44 -14.34
N ILE A 34 -9.89 -1.30 -13.32
CA ILE A 34 -9.08 -2.54 -13.41
C ILE A 34 -7.69 -2.26 -14.05
N GLY A 35 -7.01 -1.19 -13.63
CA GLY A 35 -5.69 -0.81 -14.16
C GLY A 35 -5.66 -0.43 -15.66
N VAL A 36 -6.80 -0.05 -16.23
CA VAL A 36 -6.91 0.49 -17.59
C VAL A 36 -7.51 1.88 -17.54
N THR A 37 -6.87 2.82 -18.20
CA THR A 37 -7.30 4.22 -18.28
C THR A 37 -8.24 4.38 -19.48
N LEU A 38 -9.52 4.67 -19.23
CA LEU A 38 -10.56 4.78 -20.26
C LEU A 38 -11.16 6.19 -20.34
N PRO A 39 -11.55 6.70 -21.52
CA PRO A 39 -12.17 8.01 -21.63
C PRO A 39 -13.53 8.05 -20.92
N TYR A 40 -14.02 9.26 -20.64
CA TYR A 40 -15.27 9.44 -19.89
C TYR A 40 -16.47 8.77 -20.56
N GLU A 41 -16.54 8.82 -21.90
CA GLU A 41 -17.57 8.19 -22.73
C GLU A 41 -17.63 6.66 -22.54
N ALA A 42 -16.49 6.02 -22.25
CA ALA A 42 -16.41 4.56 -22.04
C ALA A 42 -17.07 4.10 -20.73
N ARG A 43 -17.47 5.01 -19.83
CA ARG A 43 -18.18 4.65 -18.60
C ARG A 43 -19.59 4.16 -18.88
N GLU A 44 -20.23 4.68 -19.92
CA GLU A 44 -21.61 4.34 -20.29
C GLU A 44 -21.66 3.30 -21.41
N ASP A 45 -20.51 2.93 -21.98
CA ASP A 45 -20.43 1.91 -23.04
C ASP A 45 -20.86 0.52 -22.50
N GLU A 46 -21.84 -0.07 -23.16
CA GLU A 46 -22.42 -1.36 -22.76
C GLU A 46 -21.39 -2.50 -22.75
N GLN A 47 -20.40 -2.48 -23.65
CA GLN A 47 -19.39 -3.54 -23.73
C GLN A 47 -18.46 -3.49 -22.52
N VAL A 48 -18.08 -2.27 -22.09
CA VAL A 48 -17.30 -2.06 -20.88
C VAL A 48 -18.07 -2.58 -19.66
N GLN A 49 -19.33 -2.20 -19.50
CA GLN A 49 -20.15 -2.65 -18.36
C GLN A 49 -20.31 -4.18 -18.32
N ARG A 50 -20.56 -4.83 -19.46
CA ARG A 50 -20.63 -6.30 -19.55
C ARG A 50 -19.32 -6.98 -19.13
N ILE A 51 -18.17 -6.43 -19.51
CA ILE A 51 -16.85 -6.95 -19.09
C ILE A 51 -16.69 -6.82 -17.58
N LEU A 52 -17.03 -5.68 -17.00
CA LEU A 52 -16.95 -5.44 -15.56
C LEU A 52 -17.90 -6.35 -14.75
N GLU A 53 -19.12 -6.57 -15.23
CA GLU A 53 -20.06 -7.50 -14.60
C GLU A 53 -19.58 -8.95 -14.63
N ARG A 54 -19.03 -9.40 -15.76
CA ARG A 54 -18.42 -10.73 -15.87
C ARG A 54 -17.29 -10.89 -14.86
N PHE A 55 -16.43 -9.89 -14.73
CA PHE A 55 -15.35 -9.90 -13.75
C PHE A 55 -15.86 -9.98 -12.30
N LYS A 56 -16.90 -9.21 -11.94
CA LYS A 56 -17.53 -9.29 -10.61
C LYS A 56 -18.04 -10.69 -10.29
N LYS A 57 -18.73 -11.33 -11.25
CA LYS A 57 -19.24 -12.70 -11.11
C LYS A 57 -18.09 -13.70 -10.92
N GLN A 58 -17.03 -13.59 -11.74
CA GLN A 58 -15.83 -14.43 -11.60
C GLN A 58 -15.18 -14.30 -10.22
N GLN A 59 -15.08 -13.08 -9.67
CA GLN A 59 -14.50 -12.88 -8.35
C GLN A 59 -15.34 -13.43 -7.21
N ILE A 60 -16.66 -13.35 -7.32
CA ILE A 60 -17.57 -13.98 -6.36
C ILE A 60 -17.39 -15.51 -6.41
N SER A 61 -17.34 -16.11 -7.61
CA SER A 61 -17.10 -17.54 -7.77
C SER A 61 -15.77 -17.99 -7.16
N ILE A 62 -14.68 -17.27 -7.41
CA ILE A 62 -13.36 -17.58 -6.82
C ILE A 62 -13.39 -17.45 -5.30
N CYS A 63 -14.04 -16.41 -4.77
CA CYS A 63 -14.20 -16.24 -3.33
C CYS A 63 -14.92 -17.44 -2.69
N ILE A 64 -16.02 -17.89 -3.31
CA ILE A 64 -16.79 -19.05 -2.83
C ILE A 64 -15.92 -20.32 -2.88
N ILE A 65 -15.20 -20.55 -3.99
CA ILE A 65 -14.31 -21.72 -4.14
C ILE A 65 -13.25 -21.73 -3.04
N LEU A 66 -12.59 -20.60 -2.79
CA LEU A 66 -11.56 -20.49 -1.75
C LEU A 66 -12.12 -20.80 -0.35
N ILE A 67 -13.32 -20.30 -0.03
CA ILE A 67 -13.97 -20.58 1.25
C ILE A 67 -14.36 -22.06 1.35
N VAL A 68 -14.96 -22.63 0.30
CA VAL A 68 -15.36 -24.04 0.28
C VAL A 68 -14.16 -24.97 0.45
N ILE A 69 -13.00 -24.65 -0.12
CA ILE A 69 -11.75 -25.41 0.08
C ILE A 69 -11.23 -25.27 1.52
N ALA A 70 -11.35 -24.08 2.12
CA ALA A 70 -10.88 -23.83 3.49
C ALA A 70 -11.71 -24.57 4.56
N VAL A 71 -13.01 -24.76 4.35
CA VAL A 71 -13.92 -25.33 5.36
C VAL A 71 -13.53 -26.76 5.78
N PRO A 72 -13.28 -27.72 4.88
CA PRO A 72 -12.77 -29.05 5.27
C PRO A 72 -11.44 -28.99 6.02
N CYS A 73 -10.58 -28.03 5.68
CA CYS A 73 -9.25 -27.89 6.27
C CYS A 73 -9.30 -27.49 7.76
N LEU A 74 -10.40 -26.87 8.22
CA LEU A 74 -10.63 -26.57 9.64
C LEU A 74 -10.61 -27.82 10.54
N PHE A 75 -11.01 -28.97 9.98
CA PHE A 75 -11.18 -30.22 10.73
C PHE A 75 -9.97 -31.15 10.65
N VAL A 76 -8.93 -30.78 9.88
CA VAL A 76 -7.72 -31.59 9.73
C VAL A 76 -6.93 -31.63 11.04
N ARG A 77 -6.51 -32.84 11.42
CA ARG A 77 -5.68 -33.10 12.60
C ARG A 77 -4.22 -33.26 12.19
N GLY A 78 -3.31 -32.79 13.04
CA GLY A 78 -1.87 -32.81 12.78
C GLY A 78 -1.34 -31.44 12.39
N MET A 79 -0.34 -30.97 13.13
CA MET A 79 0.24 -29.63 12.98
C MET A 79 0.86 -29.46 11.59
N THR A 80 1.72 -30.40 11.17
CA THR A 80 2.42 -30.35 9.89
C THR A 80 1.46 -30.33 8.70
N VAL A 81 0.49 -31.25 8.67
CA VAL A 81 -0.49 -31.33 7.56
C VAL A 81 -1.35 -30.06 7.51
N SER A 82 -1.83 -29.58 8.66
CA SER A 82 -2.63 -28.35 8.73
C SER A 82 -1.83 -27.14 8.25
N PHE A 83 -0.55 -27.06 8.61
CA PHE A 83 0.33 -25.98 8.20
C PHE A 83 0.65 -26.00 6.71
N THR A 84 0.93 -27.18 6.13
CA THR A 84 1.14 -27.33 4.69
C THR A 84 -0.10 -26.91 3.90
N LEU A 85 -1.28 -27.41 4.26
CA LEU A 85 -2.54 -27.04 3.62
C LEU A 85 -2.81 -25.54 3.74
N TRP A 86 -2.50 -24.96 4.90
CA TRP A 86 -2.63 -23.53 5.14
C TRP A 86 -1.71 -22.71 4.23
N CYS A 87 -0.42 -23.07 4.12
CA CYS A 87 0.51 -22.42 3.19
C CYS A 87 0.04 -22.53 1.73
N THR A 88 -0.33 -23.73 1.29
CA THR A 88 -0.84 -23.94 -0.08
C THR A 88 -2.09 -23.11 -0.35
N TRP A 89 -3.00 -23.02 0.62
CA TRP A 89 -4.21 -22.20 0.46
C TRP A 89 -3.90 -20.70 0.41
N VAL A 90 -2.91 -20.23 1.18
CA VAL A 90 -2.43 -18.84 1.09
C VAL A 90 -1.86 -18.54 -0.30
N ASP A 91 -1.12 -19.48 -0.91
CA ASP A 91 -0.64 -19.30 -2.29
C ASP A 91 -1.81 -19.20 -3.29
N LEU A 92 -2.83 -20.05 -3.15
CA LEU A 92 -4.03 -19.99 -3.97
C LEU A 92 -4.81 -18.68 -3.78
N LEU A 93 -4.92 -18.20 -2.54
CA LEU A 93 -5.55 -16.94 -2.19
C LEU A 93 -4.86 -15.75 -2.88
N ILE A 94 -3.52 -15.79 -2.99
CA ILE A 94 -2.75 -14.75 -3.65
C ILE A 94 -2.90 -14.85 -5.18
N ILE A 95 -2.87 -16.05 -5.74
CA ILE A 95 -2.79 -16.23 -7.20
C ILE A 95 -4.18 -16.16 -7.86
N LEU A 96 -5.16 -16.92 -7.37
CA LEU A 96 -6.43 -17.14 -8.07
C LEU A 96 -7.22 -15.84 -8.35
N PRO A 97 -7.38 -14.90 -7.41
CA PRO A 97 -8.12 -13.66 -7.66
C PRO A 97 -7.42 -12.74 -8.69
N ASN A 98 -6.11 -12.85 -8.88
CA ASN A 98 -5.37 -12.03 -9.83
C ASN A 98 -5.53 -12.50 -11.28
N ILE A 99 -5.84 -13.79 -11.51
CA ILE A 99 -6.08 -14.34 -12.85
C ILE A 99 -7.21 -13.59 -13.60
N PRO A 100 -8.45 -13.50 -13.08
CA PRO A 100 -9.52 -12.77 -13.76
C PRO A 100 -9.22 -11.28 -13.85
N TYR A 101 -8.44 -10.71 -12.93
CA TYR A 101 -8.04 -9.30 -12.97
C TYR A 101 -7.19 -9.02 -14.22
N VAL A 102 -6.14 -9.81 -14.44
CA VAL A 102 -5.27 -9.67 -15.60
C VAL A 102 -6.01 -9.97 -16.91
N LEU A 103 -6.89 -10.97 -16.94
CA LEU A 103 -7.70 -11.27 -18.12
C LEU A 103 -8.68 -10.14 -18.46
N CYS A 104 -9.31 -9.54 -17.44
CA CYS A 104 -10.21 -8.41 -17.61
C CYS A 104 -9.44 -7.17 -18.10
N ASN A 105 -8.30 -6.86 -17.47
CA ASN A 105 -7.40 -5.79 -17.90
C ASN A 105 -7.01 -5.93 -19.38
N ARG A 106 -6.56 -7.13 -19.80
CA ARG A 106 -6.22 -7.40 -21.21
C ARG A 106 -7.42 -7.23 -22.14
N THR A 107 -8.61 -7.63 -21.71
CA THR A 107 -9.83 -7.50 -22.53
C THR A 107 -10.22 -6.03 -22.68
N LEU A 108 -10.13 -5.23 -21.61
CA LEU A 108 -10.38 -3.79 -21.64
C LEU A 108 -9.34 -3.05 -22.49
N LYS A 109 -8.06 -3.43 -22.41
CA LYS A 109 -7.00 -2.87 -23.28
C LYS A 109 -7.26 -3.16 -24.76
N LYS A 110 -7.73 -4.38 -25.10
CA LYS A 110 -8.13 -4.72 -26.48
C LYS A 110 -9.31 -3.88 -26.95
N LEU A 111 -10.37 -3.78 -26.14
CA LEU A 111 -11.55 -2.98 -26.47
C LEU A 111 -11.19 -1.50 -26.66
N LYS A 112 -10.29 -0.97 -25.82
CA LYS A 112 -9.76 0.39 -25.92
C LYS A 112 -9.07 0.65 -27.26
N LEU A 113 -8.32 -0.32 -27.78
CA LEU A 113 -7.70 -0.24 -29.11
C LEU A 113 -8.75 -0.30 -30.22
N GLU A 114 -9.69 -1.23 -30.14
CA GLU A 114 -10.77 -1.40 -31.13
C GLU A 114 -11.65 -0.16 -31.29
N LYS A 115 -11.94 0.53 -30.18
CA LYS A 115 -12.76 1.75 -30.16
C LYS A 115 -11.97 3.03 -30.45
N GLY A 116 -10.65 2.94 -30.68
CA GLY A 116 -9.80 4.11 -30.89
C GLY A 116 -9.67 5.01 -29.66
N TRP A 117 -9.93 4.48 -28.46
CA TRP A 117 -9.84 5.22 -27.20
C TRP A 117 -8.41 5.42 -26.71
N LYS A 118 -7.44 4.82 -27.38
CA LYS A 118 -6.02 5.12 -27.17
C LYS A 118 -5.74 6.52 -27.71
N ARG A 119 -5.66 7.51 -26.81
CA ARG A 119 -5.10 8.81 -27.18
C ARG A 119 -3.62 8.62 -27.48
N GLU A 120 -3.12 9.29 -28.51
CA GLU A 120 -1.68 9.29 -28.83
C GLU A 120 -0.91 9.54 -27.54
N GLU A 121 0.16 8.76 -27.32
CA GLU A 121 1.10 8.98 -26.24
C GLU A 121 1.33 10.48 -26.13
N SER A 122 0.91 11.09 -25.02
CA SER A 122 1.38 12.43 -24.75
C SER A 122 2.88 12.25 -24.69
N LYS A 123 3.60 12.70 -25.74
CA LYS A 123 5.07 12.67 -25.82
C LYS A 123 5.55 12.96 -24.43
N GLY A 124 6.15 11.95 -23.78
CA GLY A 124 6.46 12.01 -22.37
C GLY A 124 7.01 13.40 -22.10
N ILE A 125 6.29 14.20 -21.31
CA ILE A 125 6.75 15.55 -21.01
C ILE A 125 7.93 15.30 -20.09
N TRP A 126 9.11 15.19 -20.69
CA TRP A 126 10.37 15.11 -20.00
C TRP A 126 10.54 16.46 -19.33
N ILE A 127 10.13 16.52 -18.07
CA ILE A 127 10.33 17.70 -17.26
C ILE A 127 11.81 17.72 -16.92
N ASP A 128 12.47 18.76 -17.43
CA ASP A 128 13.87 18.99 -17.13
C ASP A 128 14.03 19.17 -15.63
N THR A 129 14.71 18.21 -15.00
CA THR A 129 14.75 18.11 -13.53
C THR A 129 15.62 19.22 -12.93
N GLU A 130 16.44 19.87 -13.77
CA GLU A 130 17.32 20.99 -13.41
C GLU A 130 16.55 22.25 -13.00
N VAL A 131 15.34 22.47 -13.52
CA VAL A 131 14.50 23.64 -13.18
C VAL A 131 13.77 23.46 -11.84
N ILE A 132 13.80 22.24 -11.28
CA ILE A 132 13.15 21.93 -10.00
C ILE A 132 14.14 22.25 -8.86
N PRO A 133 13.87 23.26 -8.02
CA PRO A 133 14.74 23.55 -6.89
C PRO A 133 14.82 22.32 -5.97
N PRO A 134 16.02 21.99 -5.47
CA PRO A 134 16.26 20.77 -4.73
C PRO A 134 15.36 20.74 -3.49
N ASN A 135 14.49 19.74 -3.41
CA ASN A 135 13.74 19.48 -2.21
C ASN A 135 14.75 19.21 -1.08
N ARG A 136 14.66 19.94 0.05
CA ARG A 136 15.54 19.70 1.20
C ARG A 136 15.22 18.32 1.76
N TRP A 137 16.04 17.33 1.40
CA TRP A 137 15.90 15.99 1.92
C TRP A 137 16.11 15.98 3.43
N LEU A 138 15.42 15.07 4.11
CA LEU A 138 15.70 14.81 5.51
C LEU A 138 17.14 14.29 5.61
N THR A 139 17.97 15.04 6.33
CA THR A 139 19.35 14.64 6.56
C THR A 139 19.40 13.40 7.46
N PRO A 140 20.37 12.49 7.26
CA PRO A 140 20.55 11.32 8.13
C PRO A 140 20.69 11.71 9.61
N TRP A 141 21.25 12.90 9.87
CA TRP A 141 21.41 13.48 11.20
C TRP A 141 20.09 13.65 11.98
N VAL A 142 18.93 13.71 11.33
CA VAL A 142 17.64 13.79 12.04
C VAL A 142 17.18 12.41 12.56
N PHE A 143 17.67 11.33 11.94
CA PHE A 143 17.37 9.95 12.34
C PHE A 143 18.38 9.40 13.36
N LEU A 144 19.60 9.94 13.38
CA LEU A 144 20.65 9.50 14.31
C LEU A 144 20.23 9.59 15.78
N PRO A 145 19.60 10.68 16.28
CA PRO A 145 19.09 10.71 17.65
C PRO A 145 18.10 9.59 17.96
N ALA A 146 17.22 9.24 17.01
CA ALA A 146 16.27 8.16 17.19
C ALA A 146 16.97 6.80 17.36
N VAL A 147 18.02 6.52 16.57
CA VAL A 147 18.85 5.31 16.72
C VAL A 147 19.52 5.27 18.09
N LEU A 148 20.13 6.38 18.52
CA LEU A 148 20.83 6.47 19.81
C LEU A 148 19.86 6.28 20.98
N LEU A 149 18.66 6.86 20.91
CA LEU A 149 17.63 6.70 21.94
C LEU A 149 17.13 5.24 22.06
N CYS A 150 17.05 4.49 20.95
CA CYS A 150 16.72 3.06 21.00
C CYS A 150 17.78 2.24 21.74
N LEU A 151 19.06 2.63 21.65
CA LEU A 151 20.20 1.94 22.26
C LEU A 151 20.46 2.39 23.70
N LEU A 152 19.90 3.53 24.13
CA LEU A 152 20.08 4.11 25.45
C LEU A 152 19.84 3.10 26.62
N PRO A 153 18.82 2.22 26.57
CA PRO A 153 18.62 1.20 27.61
C PRO A 153 19.80 0.25 27.87
N LEU A 154 20.65 0.00 26.85
CA LEU A 154 21.78 -0.92 26.94
C LEU A 154 22.86 -0.48 27.93
N ILE A 155 22.87 0.80 28.31
CA ILE A 155 23.80 1.35 29.30
C ILE A 155 23.53 0.72 30.67
N TRP A 156 22.26 0.45 31.00
CA TRP A 156 21.84 -0.07 32.30
C TRP A 156 21.50 -1.56 32.27
N ASP A 157 20.89 -2.06 31.20
CA ASP A 157 20.45 -3.45 31.12
C ASP A 157 20.71 -4.04 29.73
N ARG A 158 21.56 -5.08 29.71
CA ARG A 158 21.96 -5.78 28.48
C ARG A 158 21.20 -7.09 28.27
N SER A 159 20.30 -7.46 29.18
CA SER A 159 19.57 -8.74 29.13
C SER A 159 18.73 -8.87 27.87
N PHE A 160 18.15 -7.76 27.40
CA PHE A 160 17.32 -7.69 26.20
C PHE A 160 18.01 -7.01 25.02
N TRP A 161 19.34 -7.11 24.92
CA TRP A 161 20.09 -6.42 23.88
C TRP A 161 19.63 -6.68 22.43
N PRO A 162 19.18 -7.89 22.03
CA PRO A 162 18.73 -8.12 20.65
C PRO A 162 17.49 -7.28 20.32
N LEU A 163 16.61 -7.04 21.30
CA LEU A 163 15.41 -6.24 21.14
C LEU A 163 15.75 -4.78 20.87
N TYR A 164 16.62 -4.19 21.70
CA TYR A 164 17.04 -2.79 21.56
C TYR A 164 17.81 -2.53 20.26
N VAL A 165 18.66 -3.47 19.85
CA VAL A 165 19.35 -3.41 18.55
C VAL A 165 18.35 -3.49 17.39
N THR A 166 17.35 -4.37 17.49
CA THR A 166 16.28 -4.46 16.47
C THR A 166 15.51 -3.15 16.35
N PHE A 167 15.13 -2.55 17.49
CA PHE A 167 14.47 -1.24 17.50
C PHE A 167 15.36 -0.12 16.96
N ALA A 168 16.67 -0.17 17.18
CA ALA A 168 17.62 0.80 16.63
C ALA A 168 17.83 0.63 15.12
N ALA A 169 17.73 -0.60 14.59
CA ALA A 169 17.80 -0.87 13.17
C ALA A 169 16.61 -0.27 12.40
N CYS A 170 15.42 -0.18 13.01
CA CYS A 170 14.22 0.36 12.34
C CYS A 170 14.37 1.82 11.87
N PRO A 171 14.77 2.81 12.71
CA PRO A 171 15.04 4.18 12.26
C PRO A 171 16.10 4.28 11.15
N ALA A 172 17.14 3.44 11.19
CA ALA A 172 18.15 3.39 10.14
C ALA A 172 17.57 2.88 8.81
N LEU A 173 16.77 1.82 8.87
CA LEU A 173 16.02 1.30 7.71
C LEU A 173 15.02 2.33 7.17
N PHE A 174 14.34 3.09 8.03
CA PHE A 174 13.42 4.15 7.62
C PHE A 174 14.13 5.24 6.83
N TRP A 175 15.34 5.63 7.24
CA TRP A 175 16.13 6.57 6.46
C TRP A 175 16.54 6.00 5.09
N LEU A 176 16.98 4.73 5.04
CA LEU A 176 17.33 4.06 3.77
C LEU A 176 16.12 3.96 2.83
N CYS A 177 14.95 3.56 3.35
CA CYS A 177 13.71 3.49 2.61
C CYS A 177 13.25 4.86 2.13
N TYR A 178 13.30 5.89 2.98
CA TYR A 178 13.03 7.28 2.60
C TYR A 178 13.95 7.71 1.45
N ARG A 179 15.24 7.43 1.57
CA ARG A 179 16.23 7.79 0.56
C ARG A 179 15.96 7.09 -0.78
N TYR A 180 15.66 5.80 -0.74
CA TYR A 180 15.38 4.99 -1.91
C TYR A 180 14.07 5.40 -2.60
N LEU A 181 12.97 5.51 -1.85
CA LEU A 181 11.64 5.82 -2.38
C LEU A 181 11.56 7.23 -2.98
N TYR A 182 12.30 8.20 -2.44
CA TYR A 182 12.32 9.56 -2.96
C TYR A 182 13.52 9.88 -3.86
N ARG A 183 14.31 8.86 -4.22
CA ARG A 183 15.47 8.99 -5.11
C ARG A 183 15.10 9.49 -6.50
N ASN A 184 13.92 9.12 -7.04
CA ASN A 184 13.50 9.43 -8.40
C ASN A 184 11.95 9.54 -8.56
N LYS A 185 11.52 10.24 -9.62
CA LYS A 185 10.15 10.55 -10.10
C LYS A 185 9.47 11.80 -9.50
N SER A 186 9.40 12.86 -10.32
CA SER A 186 8.22 13.74 -10.35
C SER A 186 7.10 12.93 -11.01
N GLU A 187 5.98 12.74 -10.32
CA GLU A 187 4.77 12.23 -10.96
C GLU A 187 4.22 13.37 -11.84
N THR A 188 4.22 13.19 -13.16
CA THR A 188 3.54 14.11 -14.09
C THR A 188 2.04 13.92 -13.92
N VAL A 189 1.42 14.80 -13.12
CA VAL A 189 -0.03 14.75 -12.84
C VAL A 189 -0.81 15.54 -13.90
N ASP A 190 -0.21 16.61 -14.43
CA ASP A 190 -0.83 17.54 -15.38
C ASP A 190 0.21 18.11 -16.36
N ARG A 191 -0.23 18.63 -17.53
CA ARG A 191 0.57 19.46 -18.45
C ARG A 191 1.19 20.66 -17.72
N ASN A 192 0.52 21.16 -16.68
CA ASN A 192 1.08 22.19 -15.81
C ASN A 192 2.21 21.61 -14.94
N VAL A 193 3.44 21.84 -15.38
CA VAL A 193 4.68 21.44 -14.71
C VAL A 193 4.75 22.00 -13.28
N GLU A 194 4.23 23.21 -13.05
CA GLU A 194 4.22 23.85 -11.74
C GLU A 194 3.23 23.17 -10.78
N LEU A 195 2.06 22.76 -11.27
CA LEU A 195 1.08 22.02 -10.48
C LEU A 195 1.62 20.63 -10.09
N SER A 196 2.18 19.90 -11.05
CA SER A 196 2.83 18.60 -10.80
C SER A 196 3.98 18.70 -9.80
N ARG A 197 4.74 19.81 -9.85
CA ARG A 197 5.81 20.15 -8.90
C ARG A 197 5.26 20.31 -7.48
N VAL A 198 4.24 21.15 -7.29
CA VAL A 198 3.66 21.42 -5.97
C VAL A 198 3.08 20.14 -5.36
N LEU A 199 2.36 19.33 -6.15
CA LEU A 199 1.77 18.07 -5.68
C LEU A 199 2.83 17.06 -5.22
N THR A 200 3.93 16.95 -5.97
CA THR A 200 5.05 16.07 -5.60
C THR A 200 5.72 16.55 -4.30
N GLN A 201 5.94 17.86 -4.16
CA GLN A 201 6.57 18.43 -2.96
C GLN A 201 5.71 18.25 -1.71
N VAL A 202 4.40 18.49 -1.81
CA VAL A 202 3.46 18.29 -0.70
C VAL A 202 3.48 16.84 -0.22
N ARG A 203 3.42 15.87 -1.16
CA ARG A 203 3.46 14.45 -0.82
C ARG A 203 4.77 14.07 -0.13
N ARG A 204 5.92 14.49 -0.69
CA ARG A 204 7.26 14.21 -0.12
C ARG A 204 7.44 14.83 1.27
N TYR A 205 6.97 16.06 1.47
CA TYR A 205 7.06 16.74 2.76
C TYR A 205 6.20 16.07 3.84
N ASN A 206 4.94 15.77 3.52
CA ASN A 206 4.00 15.14 4.44
C ASN A 206 4.44 13.72 4.80
N TRP A 207 4.82 12.91 3.82
CA TRP A 207 5.35 11.57 4.09
C TRP A 207 6.74 11.59 4.73
N GLY A 208 7.56 12.61 4.45
CA GLY A 208 8.80 12.88 5.18
C GLY A 208 8.58 12.96 6.70
N LYS A 209 7.54 13.69 7.13
CA LYS A 209 7.15 13.74 8.55
C LYS A 209 6.76 12.37 9.10
N MET A 210 6.09 11.53 8.31
CA MET A 210 5.71 10.18 8.73
C MET A 210 6.94 9.32 9.05
N TRP A 211 8.00 9.39 8.24
CA TRP A 211 9.25 8.66 8.52
C TRP A 211 9.87 9.06 9.85
N LEU A 212 9.83 10.36 10.20
CA LEU A 212 10.28 10.85 11.50
C LEU A 212 9.37 10.36 12.63
N VAL A 213 8.04 10.44 12.46
CA VAL A 213 7.10 9.92 13.46
C VAL A 213 7.37 8.45 13.75
N CYS A 214 7.56 7.61 12.72
CA CYS A 214 7.92 6.21 12.90
C CYS A 214 9.24 6.05 13.66
N ALA A 215 10.30 6.75 13.23
CA ALA A 215 11.62 6.65 13.85
C ALA A 215 11.58 6.97 15.36
N TYR A 216 11.00 8.11 15.73
CA TYR A 216 10.91 8.52 17.14
C TYR A 216 9.89 7.70 17.94
N SER A 217 8.87 7.13 17.31
CA SER A 217 7.96 6.20 17.99
C SER A 217 8.68 4.91 18.36
N PHE A 218 9.60 4.40 17.52
CA PHE A 218 10.44 3.24 17.87
C PHE A 218 11.40 3.56 19.02
N SER A 219 11.97 4.77 19.06
CA SER A 219 12.77 5.24 20.20
C SER A 219 11.97 5.28 21.50
N ALA A 220 10.76 5.85 21.45
CA ALA A 220 9.86 5.88 22.59
C ALA A 220 9.47 4.46 23.04
N LEU A 221 9.23 3.55 22.09
CA LEU A 221 8.93 2.15 22.39
C LEU A 221 10.11 1.45 23.07
N GLY A 222 11.35 1.67 22.62
CA GLY A 222 12.55 1.12 23.24
C GLY A 222 12.73 1.58 24.69
N ILE A 223 12.62 2.89 24.92
CA ILE A 223 12.72 3.49 26.26
C ILE A 223 11.56 3.02 27.15
N GLY A 224 10.33 3.06 26.65
CA GLY A 224 9.16 2.61 27.41
C GLY A 224 9.22 1.12 27.75
N THR A 225 9.74 0.29 26.84
CA THR A 225 9.94 -1.15 27.10
C THR A 225 10.95 -1.38 28.22
N PHE A 226 12.02 -0.58 28.29
CA PHE A 226 12.97 -0.64 29.39
C PHE A 226 12.33 -0.35 30.76
N PHE A 227 11.48 0.67 30.85
CA PHE A 227 10.78 1.02 32.10
C PHE A 227 9.67 0.02 32.47
N THR A 228 9.03 -0.60 31.47
CA THR A 228 7.91 -1.52 31.68
C THR A 228 8.32 -2.99 31.70
N ARG A 229 9.61 -3.31 31.62
CA ARG A 229 10.11 -4.69 31.47
C ARG A 229 9.62 -5.68 32.54
N ASN A 230 9.46 -5.21 33.77
CA ASN A 230 8.99 -6.02 34.89
C ASN A 230 7.45 -6.05 35.03
N TYR A 231 6.74 -5.31 34.16
CA TYR A 231 5.31 -5.08 34.22
C TYR A 231 4.66 -5.45 32.89
N PRO A 232 4.34 -6.73 32.64
CA PRO A 232 3.92 -7.21 31.32
C PRO A 232 2.65 -6.53 30.81
N VAL A 233 1.70 -6.22 31.70
CA VAL A 233 0.47 -5.50 31.33
C VAL A 233 0.77 -4.10 30.80
N TRP A 234 1.65 -3.35 31.48
CA TRP A 234 2.07 -2.02 31.04
C TRP A 234 2.85 -2.06 29.73
N ASN A 235 3.66 -3.09 29.52
CA ASN A 235 4.38 -3.29 28.27
C ASN A 235 3.42 -3.56 27.08
N ILE A 236 2.40 -4.38 27.29
CA ILE A 236 1.35 -4.63 26.28
C ILE A 236 0.60 -3.34 25.96
N ILE A 237 0.19 -2.56 26.97
CA ILE A 237 -0.48 -1.27 26.77
C ILE A 237 0.41 -0.31 25.97
N LEU A 238 1.72 -0.26 26.25
CA LEU A 238 2.67 0.54 25.51
C LEU A 238 2.74 0.14 24.02
N ILE A 239 2.84 -1.16 23.72
CA ILE A 239 2.91 -1.67 22.34
C ILE A 239 1.62 -1.34 21.57
N ILE A 240 0.46 -1.53 22.20
CA ILE A 240 -0.85 -1.19 21.59
C ILE A 240 -0.94 0.32 21.32
N SER A 241 -0.53 1.13 22.30
CA SER A 241 -0.54 2.60 22.19
C SER A 241 0.40 3.08 21.08
N PHE A 242 1.58 2.48 20.97
CA PHE A 242 2.51 2.74 19.87
C PHE A 242 1.87 2.46 18.51
N GLY A 243 1.23 1.30 18.33
CA GLY A 243 0.54 0.95 17.09
C GLY A 243 -0.56 1.96 16.75
N PHE A 244 -1.37 2.33 17.74
CA PHE A 244 -2.43 3.32 17.58
C PHE A 244 -1.90 4.70 17.17
N VAL A 245 -0.85 5.21 17.82
CA VAL A 245 -0.24 6.51 17.50
C VAL A 245 0.29 6.54 16.06
N VAL A 246 1.00 5.49 15.64
CA VAL A 246 1.54 5.39 14.27
C VAL A 246 0.39 5.33 13.25
N SER A 247 -0.66 4.55 13.50
CA SER A 247 -1.83 4.47 12.60
C SER A 247 -2.57 5.80 12.49
N VAL A 248 -2.84 6.49 13.61
CA VAL A 248 -3.51 7.79 13.60
C VAL A 248 -2.67 8.84 12.87
N ALA A 249 -1.34 8.85 13.08
CA ALA A 249 -0.43 9.73 12.37
C ALA A 249 -0.45 9.47 10.86
N ALA A 250 -0.43 8.20 10.44
CA ALA A 250 -0.51 7.81 9.03
C ALA A 250 -1.80 8.31 8.37
N ILE A 251 -2.95 8.05 9.00
CA ILE A 251 -4.26 8.49 8.50
C ILE A 251 -4.31 10.01 8.40
N ARG A 252 -3.85 10.73 9.43
CA ARG A 252 -3.87 12.20 9.45
C ARG A 252 -2.99 12.80 8.34
N ILE A 253 -1.79 12.25 8.14
CA ILE A 253 -0.87 12.68 7.09
C ILE A 253 -1.45 12.40 5.70
N GLU A 254 -2.04 11.23 5.50
CA GLU A 254 -2.67 10.85 4.23
C GLU A 254 -3.89 11.75 3.92
N MET A 255 -4.81 11.94 4.89
CA MET A 255 -5.98 12.81 4.71
C MET A 255 -5.59 14.27 4.45
N ASN A 256 -4.57 14.79 5.14
CA ASN A 256 -4.08 16.14 4.88
C ASN A 256 -3.45 16.26 3.49
N THR A 257 -2.68 15.25 3.07
CA THR A 257 -2.11 15.19 1.72
C THR A 257 -3.21 15.19 0.67
N ARG A 258 -4.24 14.34 0.83
CA ARG A 258 -5.38 14.27 -0.08
C ARG A 258 -6.15 15.58 -0.16
N LYS A 259 -6.46 16.23 0.96
CA LYS A 259 -7.15 17.53 0.98
C LYS A 259 -6.38 18.60 0.21
N VAL A 260 -5.05 18.64 0.37
CA VAL A 260 -4.20 19.60 -0.35
C VAL A 260 -4.16 19.25 -1.84
N GLN A 261 -4.04 17.97 -2.19
CA GLN A 261 -4.08 17.51 -3.57
C GLN A 261 -5.43 17.83 -4.24
N GLU A 262 -6.56 17.52 -3.59
CA GLU A 262 -7.91 17.81 -4.09
C GLU A 262 -8.13 19.29 -4.36
N ARG A 263 -7.69 20.17 -3.45
CA ARG A 263 -7.77 21.64 -3.66
C ARG A 263 -6.95 22.10 -4.86
N LEU A 264 -5.75 21.54 -5.03
CA LEU A 264 -4.84 21.90 -6.10
C LEU A 264 -5.26 21.32 -7.47
N THR A 265 -5.90 20.14 -7.48
CA THR A 265 -6.37 19.48 -8.70
C THR A 265 -7.84 19.73 -9.02
N ALA A 266 -8.54 20.59 -8.28
CA ALA A 266 -9.98 20.84 -8.45
C ALA A 266 -10.35 21.30 -9.88
N GLN A 267 -9.41 21.91 -10.59
CA GLN A 267 -9.56 22.37 -11.98
C GLN A 267 -8.79 21.52 -13.01
N SER A 268 -8.06 20.50 -12.55
CA SER A 268 -7.19 19.63 -13.36
C SER A 268 -7.91 18.33 -13.74
N GLY A 269 -7.67 17.80 -14.94
CA GLY A 269 -8.17 16.49 -15.36
C GLY A 269 -9.53 16.45 -16.09
N LYS A 270 -10.13 17.60 -16.44
CA LYS A 270 -11.35 17.64 -17.27
C LYS A 270 -11.10 17.36 -18.74
N ASP A 271 -10.00 17.88 -19.30
CA ASP A 271 -9.70 17.76 -20.73
C ASP A 271 -8.57 16.75 -21.05
N TRP A 272 -7.70 16.46 -20.07
CA TRP A 272 -6.47 15.68 -20.26
C TRP A 272 -6.16 14.76 -19.07
N TYR A 273 -5.75 13.52 -19.34
CA TYR A 273 -5.26 12.54 -18.36
C TYR A 273 -4.11 11.74 -18.99
N VAL A 274 -3.17 11.27 -18.16
CA VAL A 274 -2.04 10.44 -18.60
C VAL A 274 -2.50 9.00 -18.78
N ASP A 275 -2.19 8.43 -19.94
CA ASP A 275 -2.43 7.03 -20.28
C ASP A 275 -1.10 6.27 -20.25
N ASP A 276 -0.79 5.66 -19.10
CA ASP A 276 0.45 4.90 -18.86
C ASP A 276 0.22 3.37 -18.91
N ASP A 277 -0.93 2.94 -19.44
CA ASP A 277 -1.37 1.54 -19.43
C ASP A 277 -0.34 0.57 -20.06
N ASP A 278 0.44 1.04 -21.04
CA ASP A 278 1.44 0.23 -21.76
C ASP A 278 2.72 -0.04 -20.92
N LYS A 279 2.92 0.67 -19.82
CA LYS A 279 4.09 0.51 -18.94
C LYS A 279 3.90 -0.57 -17.86
N TRP A 280 2.69 -1.12 -17.72
CA TRP A 280 2.33 -2.05 -16.66
C TRP A 280 1.75 -3.37 -17.20
N ILE A 281 2.43 -4.48 -16.90
CA ILE A 281 2.02 -5.82 -17.31
C ILE A 281 0.89 -6.29 -16.38
N GLY A 282 -0.34 -6.29 -16.89
CA GLY A 282 -1.51 -6.78 -16.17
C GLY A 282 -2.29 -5.72 -15.36
N GLY A 283 -1.87 -4.45 -15.46
CA GLY A 283 -2.44 -3.32 -14.71
C GLY A 283 -1.45 -2.77 -13.71
#